data_AF-A0A970FJM3-F1
#
_entry.id   AF-A0A970FJM3-F1
#
_cell.length_a   1.000
_cell.length_b   1.000
_cell.length_c   1.000
_cell.angle_alpha   90.00
_cell.angle_beta   90.00
_cell.angle_gamma   90.00
#
_symmetry.space_group_name_H-M   'P 1'
#
loop_
_entity.id
_entity.type
_entity.pdbx_description
1 polymer ?
#
loop_
_entity_poly.entity_id
_entity_poly.type
_entity_poly.pdbx_seq_one_letter_code
_entity_poly.pdbx_strand_id
1 'polypeptide(L)'
;MKKWIRLITMILIMVLLFCSCSKNKDKETDAEEDLTPTSSLSIDEEEAAVLNEKVPVILYFGDEQQTKLVKEIRYINIAEAKKGAETLASIMVKELIAGPKAHGLKSVIPEGTSLRGPVKIEDRVATVDLTKEFVEKHPGGDTLAELSVYSIVNTLTELKDIERVKIIINGKETKNFAGKIKLDADFPRNDAIVDKEVGLAVPEAGNLIPIDGTEEIDTTDMVEYEGEDPLE
;
A
#
# COMPACT_ATOMS: atom_id res chain seq x y z
N MET A 1 -25.77 -44.57 41.76
CA MET A 1 -25.12 -44.48 40.44
C MET A 1 -25.72 -45.38 39.35
N LYS A 2 -26.05 -46.66 39.60
CA LYS A 2 -26.68 -47.54 38.58
C LYS A 2 -28.12 -47.14 38.13
N LYS A 3 -28.86 -46.36 38.93
CA LYS A 3 -30.22 -45.90 38.59
C LYS A 3 -30.23 -44.76 37.56
N TRP A 4 -29.20 -43.91 37.56
CA TRP A 4 -29.10 -42.78 36.62
C TRP A 4 -28.57 -43.22 35.26
N ILE A 5 -27.71 -44.24 35.22
CA ILE A 5 -27.25 -44.86 33.98
C ILE A 5 -28.42 -45.52 33.23
N ARG A 6 -29.33 -46.20 33.93
CA ARG A 6 -30.54 -46.79 33.31
C ARG A 6 -31.50 -45.72 32.75
N LEU A 7 -31.55 -44.55 33.38
CA LEU A 7 -32.40 -43.44 32.94
C LEU A 7 -31.83 -42.78 31.67
N ILE A 8 -30.51 -42.59 31.60
CA ILE A 8 -29.83 -42.02 30.42
C ILE A 8 -29.92 -42.97 29.22
N THR A 9 -29.75 -44.28 29.42
CA THR A 9 -29.92 -45.27 28.34
C THR A 9 -31.35 -45.38 27.82
N MET A 10 -32.36 -45.14 28.68
CA MET A 10 -33.76 -45.17 28.26
C MET A 10 -34.14 -43.93 27.44
N ILE A 11 -33.58 -42.76 27.80
CA ILE A 11 -33.78 -41.50 27.05
C ILE A 11 -33.09 -41.55 25.68
N LEU A 12 -31.89 -42.14 25.57
CA LEU A 12 -31.18 -42.29 24.30
C LEU A 12 -31.91 -43.22 23.30
N ILE A 13 -32.58 -44.27 23.80
CA ILE A 13 -33.36 -45.21 22.97
C ILE A 13 -34.72 -44.63 22.56
N MET A 14 -35.30 -43.72 23.37
CA MET A 14 -36.56 -43.03 23.07
C MET A 14 -36.42 -41.96 21.98
N VAL A 15 -35.23 -41.35 21.83
CA VAL A 15 -34.94 -40.35 20.77
C VAL A 15 -34.74 -41.01 19.40
N LEU A 16 -34.38 -42.29 19.34
CA LEU A 16 -34.14 -43.03 18.09
C LEU A 16 -35.41 -43.66 17.47
N LEU A 17 -36.59 -43.47 18.06
CA LEU A 17 -37.87 -44.02 17.57
C LEU A 17 -38.88 -42.98 17.07
N PHE A 18 -38.49 -41.72 16.88
CA PHE A 18 -39.37 -40.67 16.32
C PHE A 18 -38.97 -40.17 14.92
N CYS A 19 -38.44 -41.05 14.08
CA CYS A 19 -38.51 -40.90 12.63
C CYS A 19 -39.74 -41.64 12.10
N SER A 20 -40.87 -40.93 11.98
CA SER A 20 -42.02 -41.41 11.19
C SER A 20 -42.72 -40.23 10.51
N CYS A 21 -42.56 -40.14 9.19
CA CYS A 21 -43.23 -39.20 8.32
C CYS A 21 -44.72 -39.55 8.12
N SER A 22 -45.61 -38.54 8.02
CA SER A 22 -46.70 -38.52 7.02
C SER A 22 -47.56 -37.25 7.01
N LYS A 23 -47.50 -36.53 5.88
CA LYS A 23 -48.56 -35.95 5.03
C LYS A 23 -49.91 -35.48 5.63
N ASN A 24 -50.11 -34.15 5.56
CA ASN A 24 -51.04 -33.39 4.68
C ASN A 24 -52.44 -32.93 5.16
N LYS A 25 -52.77 -31.72 4.63
CA LYS A 25 -54.06 -30.95 4.56
C LYS A 25 -54.44 -30.10 5.76
N ASP A 26 -54.94 -28.86 5.65
CA ASP A 26 -55.19 -27.90 4.55
C ASP A 26 -55.53 -26.53 5.21
N LYS A 27 -55.18 -25.40 4.54
CA LYS A 27 -55.82 -24.05 4.57
C LYS A 27 -55.85 -23.24 5.89
N GLU A 28 -55.78 -21.91 5.94
CA GLU A 28 -55.88 -20.81 4.96
C GLU A 28 -55.27 -19.53 5.59
N THR A 29 -54.65 -18.70 4.73
CA THR A 29 -54.63 -17.22 4.73
C THR A 29 -54.19 -16.44 5.98
N ASP A 30 -53.03 -15.79 5.89
CA ASP A 30 -52.97 -14.31 5.88
C ASP A 30 -51.57 -13.84 5.45
N ALA A 31 -51.57 -12.73 4.70
CA ALA A 31 -50.44 -12.15 4.02
C ALA A 31 -49.45 -11.44 4.96
N GLU A 32 -48.16 -11.50 4.64
CA GLU A 32 -47.24 -10.36 4.45
C GLU A 32 -45.80 -10.90 4.34
N GLU A 33 -45.36 -11.11 3.10
CA GLU A 33 -43.94 -11.19 2.72
C GLU A 33 -43.36 -9.77 2.82
N ASP A 34 -42.49 -9.51 3.79
CA ASP A 34 -41.37 -8.60 3.55
C ASP A 34 -40.27 -8.74 4.62
N LEU A 35 -39.32 -9.63 4.37
CA LEU A 35 -37.97 -9.56 4.95
C LEU A 35 -36.98 -10.11 3.92
N THR A 36 -36.64 -9.29 2.92
CA THR A 36 -35.34 -9.46 2.25
C THR A 36 -34.34 -8.51 2.91
N PRO A 37 -33.16 -8.99 3.34
CA PRO A 37 -32.08 -8.09 3.69
C PRO A 37 -31.63 -7.39 2.41
N THR A 38 -32.00 -6.12 2.26
CA THR A 38 -31.47 -5.24 1.23
C THR A 38 -30.04 -4.84 1.62
N SER A 39 -29.08 -5.66 1.24
CA SER A 39 -27.73 -5.21 0.99
C SER A 39 -27.10 -6.05 -0.12
N SER A 40 -27.69 -5.97 -1.31
CA SER A 40 -27.00 -6.35 -2.54
C SER A 40 -26.15 -5.16 -3.01
N LEU A 41 -25.03 -4.91 -2.34
CA LEU A 41 -23.86 -4.40 -3.04
C LEU A 41 -23.19 -5.63 -3.65
N SER A 42 -23.67 -6.02 -4.84
CA SER A 42 -22.90 -6.91 -5.70
C SER A 42 -21.68 -6.12 -6.13
N ILE A 43 -20.58 -6.28 -5.40
CA ILE A 43 -19.26 -6.00 -5.95
C ILE A 43 -19.14 -6.99 -7.12
N ASP A 44 -19.16 -6.45 -8.32
CA ASP A 44 -18.89 -7.15 -9.55
C ASP A 44 -17.54 -7.86 -9.43
N GLU A 45 -17.49 -9.12 -9.87
CA GLU A 45 -16.31 -9.98 -9.79
C GLU A 45 -15.08 -9.35 -10.50
N GLU A 46 -15.31 -8.42 -11.42
CA GLU A 46 -14.28 -7.55 -12.01
C GLU A 46 -13.61 -6.61 -11.00
N GLU A 47 -14.35 -5.99 -10.07
CA GLU A 47 -13.80 -5.05 -9.08
C GLU A 47 -13.00 -5.78 -7.99
N ALA A 48 -13.40 -7.00 -7.62
CA ALA A 48 -12.63 -7.88 -6.75
C ALA A 48 -11.36 -8.44 -7.43
N ALA A 49 -11.41 -8.72 -8.73
CA ALA A 49 -10.24 -9.17 -9.50
C ALA A 49 -9.16 -8.08 -9.64
N VAL A 50 -9.55 -6.81 -9.68
CA VAL A 50 -8.62 -5.67 -9.78
C VAL A 50 -7.78 -5.48 -8.51
N LEU A 51 -8.26 -5.91 -7.32
CA LEU A 51 -7.44 -5.94 -6.11
C LEU A 51 -6.38 -7.06 -6.14
N ASN A 52 -6.67 -8.18 -6.80
CA ASN A 52 -5.80 -9.36 -6.81
C ASN A 52 -4.54 -9.20 -7.70
N GLU A 53 -4.50 -8.14 -8.52
CA GLU A 53 -3.38 -7.84 -9.42
C GLU A 53 -2.57 -6.59 -9.02
N LYS A 54 -2.78 -6.02 -7.83
CA LYS A 54 -2.05 -4.81 -7.41
C LYS A 54 -1.25 -5.03 -6.13
N VAL A 55 -0.08 -4.40 -6.07
CA VAL A 55 0.81 -4.37 -4.92
C VAL A 55 0.83 -2.96 -4.35
N PRO A 56 0.63 -2.79 -3.03
CA PRO A 56 0.77 -1.49 -2.39
C PRO A 56 2.24 -1.08 -2.32
N VAL A 57 2.53 0.18 -2.65
CA VAL A 57 3.82 0.83 -2.42
C VAL A 57 3.60 2.12 -1.63
N ILE A 58 4.61 2.55 -0.89
CA ILE A 58 4.55 3.76 -0.08
C ILE A 58 5.28 4.88 -0.82
N LEU A 59 4.61 6.01 -1.00
CA LEU A 59 5.14 7.25 -1.55
C LEU A 59 5.16 8.34 -0.48
N TYR A 60 6.16 9.22 -0.50
CA TYR A 60 6.29 10.31 0.46
C TYR A 60 5.99 11.65 -0.20
N PHE A 61 4.94 12.33 0.24
CA PHE A 61 4.55 13.67 -0.22
C PHE A 61 4.66 14.70 0.91
N GLY A 62 4.59 15.99 0.59
CA GLY A 62 4.53 17.03 1.61
C GLY A 62 3.16 17.06 2.29
N ASP A 63 3.12 17.40 3.57
CA ASP A 63 1.91 17.83 4.25
C ASP A 63 1.35 19.13 3.64
N GLU A 64 0.18 19.57 4.09
CA GLU A 64 -0.50 20.77 3.58
C GLU A 64 0.39 22.03 3.69
N GLN A 65 1.22 22.09 4.72
CA GLN A 65 2.12 23.21 5.01
C GLN A 65 3.52 23.05 4.38
N GLN A 66 3.81 21.91 3.74
CA GLN A 66 5.13 21.58 3.18
C GLN A 66 6.27 21.73 4.21
N THR A 67 6.05 21.22 5.42
CA THR A 67 7.02 21.18 6.52
C THR A 67 7.50 19.78 6.85
N LYS A 68 6.72 18.75 6.53
CA LYS A 68 7.05 17.34 6.77
C LYS A 68 6.62 16.46 5.60
N LEU A 69 7.19 15.26 5.55
CA LEU A 69 6.76 14.21 4.64
C LEU A 69 5.67 13.34 5.27
N VAL A 70 4.63 13.05 4.51
CA VAL A 70 3.53 12.16 4.88
C VAL A 70 3.48 11.00 3.88
N LYS A 71 3.21 9.81 4.39
CA LYS A 71 3.13 8.58 3.60
C LYS A 71 1.79 8.48 2.89
N GLU A 72 1.80 8.10 1.62
CA GLU A 72 0.62 7.74 0.85
C GLU A 72 0.79 6.35 0.24
N ILE A 73 -0.22 5.47 0.37
CA ILE A 73 -0.22 4.19 -0.36
C ILE A 73 -0.62 4.44 -1.82
N ARG A 74 0.16 3.86 -2.73
CA ARG A 74 -0.18 3.73 -4.14
C ARG A 74 -0.23 2.27 -4.53
N TYR A 75 -1.26 1.87 -5.29
CA TYR A 75 -1.37 0.50 -5.79
C TYR A 75 -0.82 0.39 -7.21
N ILE A 76 0.21 -0.44 -7.40
CA ILE A 76 0.90 -0.67 -8.68
C ILE A 76 0.55 -2.07 -9.19
N ASN A 77 0.45 -2.26 -10.51
CA ASN A 77 0.17 -3.57 -11.08
C ASN A 77 1.29 -4.58 -10.73
N ILE A 78 0.91 -5.77 -10.29
CA ILE A 78 1.81 -6.85 -9.87
C ILE A 78 2.71 -7.33 -11.00
N ALA A 79 2.21 -7.36 -12.24
CA ALA A 79 3.00 -7.73 -13.41
C ALA A 79 4.11 -6.71 -13.69
N GLU A 80 3.94 -5.46 -13.28
CA GLU A 80 5.02 -4.46 -13.33
C GLU A 80 5.98 -4.57 -12.15
N ALA A 81 5.45 -4.77 -10.93
CA ALA A 81 6.27 -4.94 -9.73
C ALA A 81 7.22 -6.15 -9.84
N LYS A 82 6.77 -7.24 -10.47
CA LYS A 82 7.58 -8.46 -10.69
C LYS A 82 8.67 -8.33 -11.75
N LYS A 83 8.76 -7.23 -12.49
CA LYS A 83 9.82 -7.00 -13.50
C LYS A 83 11.18 -6.66 -12.87
N GLY A 84 11.24 -6.45 -11.55
CA GLY A 84 12.45 -6.23 -10.79
C GLY A 84 12.52 -4.85 -10.14
N ALA A 85 13.45 -4.70 -9.19
CA ALA A 85 13.58 -3.53 -8.33
C ALA A 85 13.76 -2.22 -9.10
N GLU A 86 14.58 -2.20 -10.16
CA GLU A 86 14.79 -1.01 -11.00
C GLU A 86 13.51 -0.54 -11.70
N THR A 87 12.69 -1.49 -12.18
CA THR A 87 11.41 -1.18 -12.82
C THR A 87 10.44 -0.60 -11.80
N LEU A 88 10.32 -1.23 -10.63
CA LEU A 88 9.45 -0.76 -9.55
C LEU A 88 9.88 0.62 -9.04
N ALA A 89 11.18 0.84 -8.80
CA ALA A 89 11.74 2.14 -8.42
C ALA A 89 11.41 3.22 -9.46
N SER A 90 11.54 2.89 -10.75
CA SER A 90 11.20 3.82 -11.84
C SER A 90 9.71 4.20 -11.84
N ILE A 91 8.83 3.25 -11.54
CA ILE A 91 7.38 3.50 -11.42
C ILE A 91 7.10 4.39 -10.21
N MET A 92 7.70 4.10 -9.05
CA MET A 92 7.51 4.88 -7.82
C MET A 92 7.93 6.35 -8.01
N VAL A 93 9.06 6.62 -8.68
CA VAL A 93 9.49 7.99 -9.00
C VAL A 93 8.51 8.68 -9.95
N LYS A 94 7.98 7.97 -10.96
CA LYS A 94 6.96 8.53 -11.86
C LYS A 94 5.67 8.87 -11.13
N GLU A 95 5.23 8.02 -10.22
CA GLU A 95 4.03 8.27 -9.40
C GLU A 95 4.25 9.45 -8.43
N LEU A 96 5.44 9.60 -7.85
CA LEU A 96 5.80 10.81 -7.09
C LEU A 96 5.71 12.08 -7.94
N ILE A 97 6.28 12.05 -9.15
CA ILE A 97 6.26 13.19 -10.07
C ILE A 97 4.81 13.51 -10.49
N ALA A 98 3.96 12.50 -10.66
CA ALA A 98 2.54 12.69 -10.97
C ALA A 98 1.76 13.36 -9.81
N GLY A 99 2.27 13.26 -8.58
CA GLY A 99 1.74 13.94 -7.42
C GLY A 99 0.84 13.07 -6.54
N PRO A 100 0.45 13.62 -5.37
CA PRO A 100 -0.40 12.93 -4.42
C PRO A 100 -1.82 12.75 -4.96
N LYS A 101 -2.48 11.66 -4.55
CA LYS A 101 -3.90 11.43 -4.78
C LYS A 101 -4.74 11.65 -3.53
N ALA A 102 -4.16 11.52 -2.34
CA ALA A 102 -4.85 11.76 -1.09
C ALA A 102 -5.03 13.27 -0.84
N HIS A 103 -6.16 13.61 -0.22
CA HIS A 103 -6.47 14.98 0.19
C HIS A 103 -5.50 15.46 1.28
N GLY A 104 -5.24 16.78 1.30
CA GLY A 104 -4.36 17.41 2.30
C GLY A 104 -2.85 17.23 2.05
N LEU A 105 -2.46 16.45 1.03
CA LEU A 105 -1.06 16.30 0.64
C LEU A 105 -0.69 17.26 -0.51
N LYS A 106 0.59 17.61 -0.58
CA LYS A 106 1.16 18.48 -1.61
C LYS A 106 2.35 17.82 -2.28
N SER A 107 2.48 18.03 -3.60
CA SER A 107 3.74 17.72 -4.27
C SER A 107 4.82 18.66 -3.77
N VAL A 108 6.00 18.10 -3.51
CA VAL A 108 7.23 18.85 -3.23
C VAL A 108 8.19 18.81 -4.42
N ILE A 109 7.93 17.97 -5.42
CA ILE A 109 8.73 17.93 -6.65
C ILE A 109 8.37 19.13 -7.54
N PRO A 110 9.35 19.91 -8.03
CA PRO A 110 9.08 21.06 -8.90
C PRO A 110 8.34 20.71 -10.18
N GLU A 111 7.43 21.59 -10.59
CA GLU A 111 6.56 21.38 -11.75
C GLU A 111 7.35 21.21 -13.05
N GLY A 112 6.99 20.22 -13.85
CA GLY A 112 7.66 19.91 -15.11
C GLY A 112 8.94 19.09 -14.97
N THR A 113 9.30 18.68 -13.75
CA THR A 113 10.31 17.62 -13.55
C THR A 113 9.85 16.35 -14.24
N SER A 114 10.77 15.64 -14.90
CA SER A 114 10.52 14.31 -15.46
C SER A 114 11.70 13.38 -15.19
N LEU A 115 11.41 12.09 -15.12
CA LEU A 115 12.42 11.04 -15.08
C LEU A 115 12.95 10.78 -16.50
N ARG A 116 14.26 10.91 -16.71
CA ARG A 116 14.89 10.83 -18.04
C ARG A 116 15.14 9.41 -18.53
N GLY A 117 15.19 8.45 -17.63
CA GLY A 117 15.42 7.05 -17.94
C GLY A 117 15.12 6.14 -16.75
N PRO A 118 15.27 4.82 -16.91
CA PRO A 118 15.11 3.89 -15.79
C PRO A 118 16.03 4.25 -14.62
N VAL A 119 15.50 4.13 -13.41
CA VAL A 119 16.31 4.17 -12.19
C VAL A 119 17.25 2.97 -12.21
N LYS A 120 18.54 3.22 -11.94
CA LYS A 120 19.57 2.18 -11.90
C LYS A 120 19.94 1.87 -10.46
N ILE A 121 20.10 0.60 -10.10
CA ILE A 121 20.48 0.19 -8.75
C ILE A 121 21.80 -0.57 -8.80
N GLU A 122 22.82 -0.01 -8.14
CA GLU A 122 24.16 -0.61 -8.02
C GLU A 122 24.64 -0.43 -6.58
N ASP A 123 25.18 -1.47 -5.95
CA ASP A 123 25.67 -1.44 -4.56
C ASP A 123 24.68 -0.82 -3.54
N ARG A 124 23.39 -1.14 -3.70
CA ARG A 124 22.26 -0.60 -2.91
C ARG A 124 22.09 0.92 -3.01
N VAL A 125 22.64 1.53 -4.06
CA VAL A 125 22.47 2.95 -4.40
C VAL A 125 21.60 3.07 -5.65
N ALA A 126 20.46 3.73 -5.53
CA ALA A 126 19.60 4.02 -6.67
C ALA A 126 19.99 5.36 -7.32
N THR A 127 20.36 5.34 -8.59
CA THR A 127 20.64 6.56 -9.37
C THR A 127 19.40 7.00 -10.13
N VAL A 128 18.93 8.22 -9.86
CA VAL A 128 17.75 8.85 -10.45
C VAL A 128 18.19 10.00 -11.35
N ASP A 129 17.98 9.89 -12.66
CA ASP A 129 18.28 10.96 -13.63
C ASP A 129 17.03 11.78 -13.92
N LEU A 130 17.00 13.01 -13.40
CA LEU A 130 15.90 13.94 -13.57
C LEU A 130 16.22 15.01 -14.61
N THR A 131 15.17 15.62 -15.14
CA THR A 131 15.32 16.80 -15.99
C THR A 131 15.74 18.04 -15.18
N LYS A 132 16.26 19.06 -15.86
CA LYS A 132 16.77 20.30 -15.24
C LYS A 132 15.71 21.10 -14.48
N GLU A 133 14.43 20.90 -14.79
CA GLU A 133 13.31 21.55 -14.12
C GLU A 133 13.29 21.27 -12.62
N PHE A 134 13.79 20.11 -12.18
CA PHE A 134 13.96 19.79 -10.76
C PHE A 134 14.80 20.84 -10.02
N VAL A 135 15.80 21.42 -10.69
CA VAL A 135 16.66 22.47 -10.14
C VAL A 135 16.15 23.86 -10.51
N GLU A 136 15.91 24.10 -11.80
CA GLU A 136 15.64 25.44 -12.35
C GLU A 136 14.29 26.01 -11.88
N LYS A 137 13.30 25.16 -11.60
CA LYS A 137 11.95 25.58 -11.17
C LYS A 137 11.72 25.38 -9.67
N HIS A 138 12.73 24.97 -8.92
CA HIS A 138 12.58 24.84 -7.48
C HIS A 138 12.35 26.22 -6.85
N PRO A 139 11.30 26.42 -6.04
CA PRO A 139 10.98 27.72 -5.43
C PRO A 139 11.98 28.20 -4.36
N GLY A 140 13.11 27.51 -4.18
CA GLY A 140 14.03 27.73 -3.07
C GLY A 140 13.50 27.27 -1.71
N GLY A 141 14.11 27.80 -0.64
CA GLY A 141 13.80 27.46 0.75
C GLY A 141 14.50 26.21 1.25
N ASP A 142 15.10 26.28 2.43
CA ASP A 142 15.86 25.15 3.01
C ASP A 142 14.97 23.93 3.26
N THR A 143 13.82 24.13 3.92
CA THR A 143 12.87 23.07 4.25
C THR A 143 12.31 22.41 2.99
N LEU A 144 11.81 23.20 2.04
CA LEU A 144 11.22 22.63 0.83
C LEU A 144 12.27 21.92 -0.04
N ALA A 145 13.50 22.45 -0.12
CA ALA A 145 14.60 21.76 -0.80
C ALA A 145 14.92 20.41 -0.16
N GLU A 146 14.93 20.35 1.18
CA GLU A 146 15.10 19.11 1.91
C GLU A 146 13.96 18.11 1.62
N LEU A 147 12.71 18.55 1.69
CA LEU A 147 11.55 17.71 1.39
C LEU A 147 11.54 17.19 -0.05
N SER A 148 11.93 18.01 -1.03
CA SER A 148 12.01 17.61 -2.45
C SER A 148 12.97 16.45 -2.68
N VAL A 149 14.14 16.48 -2.03
CA VAL A 149 15.12 15.40 -2.12
C VAL A 149 14.61 14.19 -1.37
N TYR A 150 14.23 14.33 -0.11
CA TYR A 150 13.88 13.19 0.71
C TYR A 150 12.51 12.57 0.41
N SER A 151 11.63 13.27 -0.30
CA SER A 151 10.44 12.66 -0.90
C SER A 151 10.84 11.52 -1.84
N ILE A 152 11.85 11.73 -2.69
CA ILE A 152 12.37 10.70 -3.60
C ILE A 152 13.18 9.66 -2.81
N VAL A 153 14.07 10.10 -1.92
CA VAL A 153 14.96 9.21 -1.15
C VAL A 153 14.14 8.25 -0.30
N ASN A 154 13.26 8.75 0.56
CA ASN A 154 12.50 7.92 1.49
C ASN A 154 11.59 6.95 0.73
N THR A 155 10.95 7.40 -0.35
CA THR A 155 10.14 6.54 -1.22
C THR A 155 10.95 5.39 -1.81
N LEU A 156 12.13 5.66 -2.38
CA LEU A 156 12.94 4.60 -2.98
C LEU A 156 13.54 3.66 -1.93
N THR A 157 13.89 4.16 -0.75
CA THR A 157 14.41 3.33 0.35
C THR A 157 13.34 2.49 1.06
N GLU A 158 12.07 2.54 0.63
CA GLU A 158 11.08 1.51 1.00
C GLU A 158 11.39 0.16 0.33
N LEU A 159 12.11 0.18 -0.80
CA LEU A 159 12.59 -1.02 -1.46
C LEU A 159 13.82 -1.55 -0.73
N LYS A 160 13.76 -2.80 -0.25
CA LYS A 160 14.82 -3.44 0.55
C LYS A 160 16.19 -3.47 -0.16
N ASP A 161 16.20 -3.40 -1.49
CA ASP A 161 17.41 -3.39 -2.32
C ASP A 161 18.11 -2.01 -2.36
N ILE A 162 17.50 -0.96 -1.80
CA ILE A 162 17.97 0.43 -1.89
C ILE A 162 18.19 1.00 -0.47
N GLU A 163 19.43 1.35 -0.16
CA GLU A 163 19.79 2.02 1.10
C GLU A 163 20.03 3.53 0.92
N ARG A 164 20.48 3.93 -0.27
CA ARG A 164 20.82 5.31 -0.59
C ARG A 164 20.34 5.68 -1.99
N VAL A 165 20.17 6.97 -2.24
CA VAL A 165 19.73 7.49 -3.55
C VAL A 165 20.66 8.60 -4.01
N LYS A 166 21.11 8.50 -5.25
CA LYS A 166 21.87 9.51 -5.96
C LYS A 166 20.97 10.21 -6.97
N ILE A 167 20.91 11.53 -6.92
CA ILE A 167 20.14 12.33 -7.88
C ILE A 167 21.12 13.00 -8.85
N ILE A 168 20.92 12.75 -10.14
CA ILE A 168 21.67 13.42 -11.22
C ILE A 168 20.70 14.18 -12.12
N ILE A 169 21.23 15.20 -12.81
CA ILE A 169 20.42 16.11 -13.63
C ILE A 169 20.93 16.07 -15.07
N ASN A 170 20.06 15.71 -16.01
CA ASN A 170 20.39 15.57 -17.43
C ASN A 170 21.63 14.69 -17.67
N GLY A 171 21.72 13.56 -16.97
CA GLY A 171 22.80 12.59 -17.07
C GLY A 171 24.13 13.06 -16.45
N LYS A 172 24.12 14.14 -15.66
CA LYS A 172 25.33 14.70 -15.04
C LYS A 172 25.13 14.94 -13.56
N GLU A 173 26.19 14.70 -12.79
CA GLU A 173 26.25 15.13 -11.40
C GLU A 173 26.22 16.66 -11.32
N THR A 174 25.53 17.19 -10.31
CA THR A 174 25.48 18.62 -10.05
C THR A 174 25.61 18.88 -8.55
N LYS A 175 26.36 19.92 -8.19
CA LYS A 175 26.41 20.41 -6.81
C LYS A 175 25.26 21.36 -6.50
N ASN A 176 24.82 22.09 -7.52
CA ASN A 176 23.91 23.20 -7.34
C ASN A 176 22.49 22.69 -7.26
N PHE A 177 21.85 23.02 -6.15
CA PHE A 177 20.43 22.85 -5.92
C PHE A 177 19.91 24.00 -5.06
N ALA A 178 18.69 23.88 -4.54
CA ALA A 178 18.04 24.87 -3.72
C ALA A 178 18.45 24.79 -2.23
N GLY A 179 18.37 25.94 -1.56
CA GLY A 179 18.63 26.04 -0.12
C GLY A 179 20.06 25.64 0.25
N LYS A 180 20.20 24.90 1.35
CA LYS A 180 21.49 24.37 1.85
C LYS A 180 21.87 23.01 1.28
N ILE A 181 20.97 22.34 0.57
CA ILE A 181 21.20 20.99 0.04
C ILE A 181 22.05 21.07 -1.23
N LYS A 182 22.98 20.12 -1.37
CA LYS A 182 23.82 19.92 -2.56
C LYS A 182 23.65 18.50 -3.07
N LEU A 183 23.52 18.31 -4.38
CA LEU A 183 23.27 16.99 -4.99
C LEU A 183 24.58 16.25 -5.36
N ASP A 184 25.65 16.46 -4.60
CA ASP A 184 26.98 15.87 -4.86
C ASP A 184 27.32 14.67 -3.98
N ALA A 185 26.32 14.08 -3.34
CA ALA A 185 26.43 12.88 -2.54
C ALA A 185 25.20 11.97 -2.74
N ASP A 186 25.33 10.73 -2.29
CA ASP A 186 24.20 9.81 -2.18
C ASP A 186 23.52 10.03 -0.83
N PHE A 187 22.20 10.10 -0.83
CA PHE A 187 21.41 10.40 0.35
C PHE A 187 20.85 9.12 0.97
N PRO A 188 21.13 8.84 2.26
CA PRO A 188 20.43 7.80 2.99
C PRO A 188 19.02 8.27 3.37
N ARG A 189 18.16 7.33 3.75
CA ARG A 189 16.85 7.62 4.32
C ARG A 189 16.91 8.62 5.49
N ASN A 190 15.93 9.52 5.58
CA ASN A 190 15.79 10.47 6.69
C ASN A 190 14.37 10.43 7.27
N ASP A 191 14.18 9.70 8.36
CA ASP A 191 12.89 9.60 9.05
C ASP A 191 12.58 10.77 10.00
N ALA A 192 13.53 11.69 10.23
CA ALA A 192 13.34 12.82 11.15
C ALA A 192 12.35 13.87 10.62
N ILE A 193 12.20 13.93 9.29
CA ILE A 193 11.31 14.86 8.58
C ILE A 193 9.99 14.22 8.18
N VAL A 194 9.79 12.94 8.50
CA VAL A 194 8.53 12.23 8.27
C VAL A 194 7.59 12.53 9.43
N ASP A 195 6.35 12.90 9.12
CA ASP A 195 5.30 12.99 10.13
C ASP A 195 4.95 11.60 10.64
N LYS A 196 5.12 11.39 11.94
CA LYS A 196 4.84 10.12 12.62
C LYS A 196 3.45 10.08 13.25
N GLU A 197 2.83 11.24 13.41
CA GLU A 197 1.49 11.38 13.98
C GLU A 197 0.43 11.24 12.89
N VAL A 198 0.73 11.80 11.71
CA VAL A 198 -0.05 11.59 10.50
C VAL A 198 0.40 10.27 9.88
N GLY A 199 -0.44 9.25 10.01
CA GLY A 199 -0.13 7.89 9.60
C GLY A 199 -0.03 7.66 8.10
N LEU A 200 -0.80 6.69 7.59
CA LEU A 200 -0.80 6.31 6.19
C LEU A 200 -2.01 6.93 5.49
N ALA A 201 -1.75 7.76 4.49
CA ALA A 201 -2.79 8.33 3.64
C ALA A 201 -3.22 7.32 2.56
N VAL A 202 -4.51 7.13 2.38
CA VAL A 202 -5.08 6.28 1.33
C VAL A 202 -5.90 7.17 0.38
N PRO A 203 -5.73 7.09 -0.94
CA PRO A 203 -6.40 7.96 -1.90
C PRO A 203 -7.93 8.07 -1.75
N GLU A 204 -8.60 7.00 -1.36
CA GLU A 204 -10.07 6.92 -1.28
C GLU A 204 -10.62 7.26 0.12
N ALA A 205 -9.77 7.18 1.16
CA ALA A 205 -10.10 7.68 2.48
C ALA A 205 -9.70 9.16 2.52
N GLY A 206 -10.62 10.06 2.19
CA GLY A 206 -10.36 11.50 2.14
C GLY A 206 -9.91 12.16 3.46
N ASN A 207 -9.63 11.37 4.49
CA ASN A 207 -9.04 11.78 5.76
C ASN A 207 -7.75 10.99 6.01
N LEU A 208 -6.67 11.70 6.31
CA LEU A 208 -5.43 11.12 6.83
C LEU A 208 -5.76 10.33 8.10
N ILE A 209 -5.52 9.01 8.11
CA ILE A 209 -5.73 8.19 9.30
C ILE A 209 -4.43 8.24 10.11
N PRO A 210 -4.44 8.77 11.35
CA PRO A 210 -3.35 8.53 12.28
C PRO A 210 -3.28 7.03 12.56
N ILE A 211 -2.22 6.36 12.09
CA ILE A 211 -1.90 5.04 12.60
C ILE A 211 -1.22 5.26 13.94
N ASP A 212 -1.96 5.09 15.03
CA ASP A 212 -1.35 5.01 16.35
C ASP A 212 -0.32 3.88 16.35
N GLY A 213 0.80 4.13 17.02
CA GLY A 213 2.03 3.36 16.88
C GLY A 213 1.85 1.87 17.22
N THR A 214 2.79 1.09 16.66
CA THR A 214 3.01 -0.35 16.86
C THR A 214 2.04 -1.28 16.15
N GLU A 215 2.24 -1.49 14.86
CA GLU A 215 2.42 -2.84 14.31
C GLU A 215 3.50 -2.77 13.24
N GLU A 216 4.68 -3.32 13.54
CA GLU A 216 5.64 -3.67 12.50
C GLU A 216 4.93 -4.63 11.55
N ILE A 217 4.80 -4.27 10.27
CA ILE A 217 4.42 -5.23 9.26
C ILE A 217 5.62 -6.18 9.14
N ASP A 218 5.56 -7.25 9.93
CA ASP A 218 6.50 -8.35 9.86
C ASP A 218 6.33 -9.02 8.50
N THR A 219 7.27 -8.74 7.59
CA THR A 219 7.31 -9.36 6.26
C THR A 219 7.95 -10.74 6.28
N THR A 220 8.15 -11.34 7.47
CA THR A 220 8.78 -12.66 7.62
C THR A 220 7.84 -13.82 7.28
N ASP A 221 6.52 -13.61 7.22
CA ASP A 221 5.56 -14.66 6.82
C ASP A 221 5.29 -14.71 5.30
N MET A 222 6.33 -14.50 4.47
CA MET A 222 6.30 -14.99 3.08
C MET A 222 6.62 -16.48 3.05
N VAL A 223 5.57 -17.26 3.35
CA VAL A 223 5.31 -18.66 2.99
C VAL A 223 6.43 -19.37 2.22
N GLU A 224 7.08 -20.32 2.90
CA GLU A 224 7.80 -21.43 2.29
C GLU A 224 6.90 -22.12 1.25
N TYR A 225 7.21 -21.95 -0.02
CA TYR A 225 6.73 -22.86 -1.06
C TYR A 225 7.62 -24.11 -1.02
N GLU A 226 7.25 -25.08 -0.19
CA GLU A 226 7.67 -26.47 -0.44
C GLU A 226 6.98 -26.92 -1.74
N GLY A 227 7.80 -27.19 -2.75
CA GLY A 227 7.34 -27.75 -4.01
C GLY A 227 6.98 -29.22 -3.81
N GLU A 228 5.70 -29.55 -3.96
CA GLU A 228 5.30 -30.92 -4.25
C GLU A 228 5.25 -31.14 -5.76
N ASP A 229 6.17 -32.00 -6.20
CA ASP A 229 6.28 -32.62 -7.51
C ASP A 229 5.14 -33.63 -7.72
N PRO A 230 4.34 -33.54 -8.81
CA PRO A 230 3.47 -34.63 -9.21
C PRO A 230 4.06 -35.35 -10.43
N LEU A 231 4.78 -36.44 -10.17
CA LEU A 231 4.91 -37.53 -11.13
C LEU A 231 4.26 -38.80 -10.58
N GLU A 232 3.43 -39.40 -11.45
CA GLU A 232 2.72 -40.70 -11.39
C GLU A 232 1.27 -40.72 -10.87
#